data_AF-A0A1F8DGY7-F1
#
_entry.id   AF-A0A1F8DGY7-F1
#
_cell.length_a   1.000
_cell.length_b   1.000
_cell.length_c   1.000
_cell.angle_alpha   90.00
_cell.angle_beta   90.00
_cell.angle_gamma   90.00
#
_symmetry.space_group_name_H-M   'P 1'
#
loop_
_entity.id
_entity.type
_entity.pdbx_description
1 polymer ?
#
loop_
_entity_poly.entity_id
_entity_poly.type
_entity_poly.pdbx_seq_one_letter_code
_entity_poly.pdbx_strand_id
1 'polypeptide(L)'
;MFIPHLFYILLFSVPLVLFPKTSELFEFNKIIVVYIFTALIVSSWIIKAVLEKKITFRRTILDIPLLVFVGSQFLSTLFSIDQRTSLLGYYGRFNGGLLSTICYSLLYWAYVSNMDYKKTLSAIRYTLFAATLVAIYGILQRFGIDKNVWEQDVVNRVFSTLGQPNWLAAFIVALLPLAMSYSIFNKFSDSKFLISIIMSALFFTTLLFTKSRSGLLGFIVADVIFWGVLLLKYKKEFLKEFIIHNSLFLILILIIGTPWTTSIVGKSEGARLPALEAAGDSGQGTESGEIRKIVWKGAYEIWKHYPLFGSGAETFAYSYYNFRPAQHNLVSE
;
A
#
# COMPACT_ATOMS: atom_id res chain seq x y z
N MET A 1 -3.33 9.58 29.05
CA MET A 1 -3.09 10.46 27.87
C MET A 1 -3.57 9.76 26.60
N PHE A 2 -4.33 10.47 25.76
CA PHE A 2 -5.11 9.89 24.67
C PHE A 2 -4.32 9.59 23.38
N ILE A 3 -3.08 10.06 23.24
CA ILE A 3 -2.27 9.92 22.01
C ILE A 3 -2.19 8.49 21.47
N PRO A 4 -1.92 7.43 22.27
CA PRO A 4 -1.86 6.07 21.74
C PRO A 4 -3.18 5.60 21.14
N HIS A 5 -4.31 5.98 21.76
CA HIS A 5 -5.64 5.63 21.27
C HIS A 5 -5.95 6.34 19.94
N LEU A 6 -5.53 7.60 19.80
CA LEU A 6 -5.66 8.33 18.52
C LEU A 6 -4.88 7.62 17.41
N PHE A 7 -3.66 7.13 17.68
CA PHE A 7 -2.91 6.32 16.70
C PHE A 7 -3.60 5.00 16.36
N TYR A 8 -4.17 4.30 17.35
CA TYR A 8 -4.90 3.05 17.09
C TYR A 8 -6.11 3.29 16.19
N ILE A 9 -6.88 4.35 16.45
CA ILE A 9 -8.05 4.70 15.64
C ILE A 9 -7.60 5.14 14.24
N LEU A 10 -6.54 5.97 14.13
CA LEU A 10 -5.98 6.37 12.84
C LEU A 10 -5.59 5.15 11.98
N LEU A 11 -4.77 4.25 12.53
CA LEU A 11 -4.27 3.07 11.81
C LEU A 11 -5.38 2.08 11.46
N PHE A 12 -6.41 2.00 12.31
CA PHE A 12 -7.58 1.17 12.05
C PHE A 12 -8.49 1.76 10.97
N SER A 13 -8.77 3.07 11.04
CA SER A 13 -9.79 3.72 10.21
C SER A 13 -9.31 4.05 8.79
N VAL A 14 -8.08 4.54 8.62
CA VAL A 14 -7.57 4.99 7.30
C VAL A 14 -7.74 3.95 6.20
N PRO A 15 -7.35 2.67 6.35
CA PRO A 15 -7.54 1.70 5.27
C PRO A 15 -9.01 1.37 5.00
N LEU A 16 -9.94 1.63 5.93
CA LEU A 16 -11.37 1.29 5.82
C LEU A 16 -12.23 2.44 5.31
N VAL A 17 -11.78 3.69 5.50
CA VAL A 17 -12.55 4.88 5.14
C VAL A 17 -12.68 4.99 3.61
N LEU A 18 -13.93 5.03 3.16
CA LEU A 18 -14.35 5.43 1.82
C LEU A 18 -15.69 6.13 1.95
N PHE A 19 -15.96 7.10 1.07
CA PHE A 19 -17.22 7.83 1.09
C PHE A 19 -17.68 8.08 -0.35
N PRO A 20 -18.72 7.37 -0.84
CA PRO A 20 -19.09 7.41 -2.26
C PRO A 20 -19.71 8.73 -2.75
N LYS A 21 -19.96 9.70 -1.85
CA LYS A 21 -20.62 10.97 -2.19
C LYS A 21 -19.66 12.11 -2.53
N THR A 22 -18.35 11.93 -2.31
CA THR A 22 -17.33 12.90 -2.71
C THR A 22 -16.93 12.67 -4.17
N SER A 23 -16.44 13.72 -4.84
CA SER A 23 -15.99 13.66 -6.24
C SER A 23 -14.82 12.69 -6.47
N GLU A 24 -14.04 12.42 -5.41
CA GLU A 24 -13.09 11.32 -5.34
C GLU A 24 -13.49 10.46 -4.13
N LEU A 25 -13.66 9.16 -4.34
CA LEU A 25 -14.37 8.27 -3.42
C LEU A 25 -13.45 7.63 -2.37
N PHE A 26 -12.16 7.49 -2.68
CA PHE A 26 -11.23 6.65 -1.93
C PHE A 26 -10.14 7.44 -1.22
N GLU A 27 -9.23 8.06 -1.95
CA GLU A 27 -8.00 8.67 -1.40
C GLU A 27 -8.27 9.98 -0.65
N PHE A 28 -9.16 10.83 -1.17
CA PHE A 28 -9.53 12.11 -0.58
C PHE A 28 -10.05 11.92 0.84
N ASN A 29 -10.97 10.98 1.03
CA ASN A 29 -11.53 10.70 2.35
C ASN A 29 -10.47 10.21 3.35
N LYS A 30 -9.52 9.39 2.87
CA LYS A 30 -8.43 8.87 3.69
C LYS A 30 -7.47 9.97 4.12
N ILE A 31 -7.06 10.84 3.20
CA ILE A 31 -6.11 11.91 3.54
C ILE A 31 -6.72 12.95 4.47
N ILE A 32 -8.02 13.25 4.33
CA ILE A 32 -8.72 14.13 5.29
C ILE A 32 -8.72 13.52 6.70
N VAL A 33 -8.96 12.20 6.82
CA VAL A 33 -8.84 11.50 8.10
C VAL A 33 -7.42 11.61 8.65
N VAL A 34 -6.39 11.41 7.83
CA VAL A 34 -4.99 11.62 8.24
C VAL A 34 -4.75 13.05 8.75
N TYR A 35 -5.25 14.07 8.07
CA TYR A 35 -5.10 15.47 8.49
C TYR A 35 -5.77 15.76 9.82
N ILE A 36 -7.02 15.31 10.00
CA ILE A 36 -7.76 15.46 11.26
C ILE A 36 -7.00 14.80 12.41
N PHE A 37 -6.58 13.54 12.25
CA PHE A 37 -5.85 12.84 13.29
C PHE A 37 -4.46 13.42 13.54
N THR A 38 -3.78 13.92 12.51
CA THR A 38 -2.50 14.63 12.69
C THR A 38 -2.70 15.86 13.57
N ALA A 39 -3.71 16.68 13.28
CA ALA A 39 -4.02 17.85 14.09
C ALA A 39 -4.35 17.47 15.54
N LEU A 40 -5.17 16.44 15.76
CA LEU A 40 -5.53 15.96 17.10
C LEU A 40 -4.31 15.41 17.87
N ILE A 41 -3.47 14.61 17.23
CA ILE A 41 -2.29 13.99 17.84
C ILE A 41 -1.25 15.05 18.19
N VAL A 42 -0.94 15.95 17.26
CA VAL A 42 0.04 17.02 17.48
C VAL A 42 -0.45 17.98 18.54
N SER A 43 -1.73 18.39 18.51
CA SER A 43 -2.32 19.24 19.55
C SER A 43 -2.25 18.56 20.93
N SER A 44 -2.59 17.28 21.00
CA SER A 44 -2.49 16.50 22.24
C SER A 44 -1.04 16.40 22.76
N TRP A 45 -0.08 16.31 21.84
CA TRP A 45 1.35 16.26 22.18
C TRP A 45 1.90 17.60 22.66
N ILE A 46 1.45 18.71 22.06
CA ILE A 46 1.77 20.06 22.54
C ILE A 46 1.15 20.28 23.93
N ILE A 47 -0.13 19.96 24.12
CA ILE A 47 -0.81 20.07 25.42
C ILE A 47 -0.07 19.26 26.49
N LYS A 48 0.31 18.02 26.18
CA LYS A 48 1.17 17.20 27.05
C LYS A 48 2.42 17.96 27.47
N ALA A 49 3.17 18.47 26.49
CA ALA A 49 4.46 19.10 26.74
C ALA A 49 4.33 20.35 27.63
N VAL A 50 3.24 21.11 27.46
CA VAL A 50 2.93 22.28 28.29
C VAL A 50 2.56 21.87 29.71
N LEU A 51 1.67 20.88 29.88
CA LEU A 51 1.23 20.41 31.20
C LEU A 51 2.37 19.77 32.01
N GLU A 52 3.22 19.00 31.35
CA GLU A 52 4.39 18.36 31.95
C GLU A 52 5.59 19.33 32.08
N LYS A 53 5.47 20.55 31.53
CA LYS A 53 6.55 21.55 31.39
C LYS A 53 7.84 20.96 30.79
N LYS A 54 7.70 19.95 29.93
CA LYS A 54 8.80 19.19 29.34
C LYS A 54 8.43 18.71 27.95
N ILE A 55 9.26 19.02 26.97
CA ILE A 55 9.11 18.48 25.62
C ILE A 55 9.71 17.07 25.60
N THR A 56 8.86 16.04 25.59
CA THR A 56 9.30 14.67 25.35
C THR A 56 9.47 14.44 23.85
N PHE A 57 10.67 14.70 23.32
CA PHE A 57 11.05 14.42 21.94
C PHE A 57 12.12 13.33 21.89
N ARG A 58 11.84 12.21 21.22
CA ARG A 58 12.80 11.12 21.05
C ARG A 58 13.54 11.29 19.72
N ARG A 59 14.84 11.58 19.80
CA ARG A 59 15.73 11.66 18.64
C ARG A 59 15.90 10.28 17.99
N THR A 60 15.90 10.23 16.67
CA THR A 60 16.15 9.01 15.90
C THR A 60 17.13 9.27 14.76
N ILE A 61 17.73 8.21 14.23
CA ILE A 61 18.59 8.29 13.04
C ILE A 61 17.84 8.76 11.78
N LEU A 62 16.50 8.72 11.79
CA LEU A 62 15.66 9.14 10.66
C LEU A 62 15.30 10.62 10.71
N ASP A 63 15.61 11.34 11.78
CA ASP A 63 15.29 12.77 11.91
C ASP A 63 15.91 13.60 10.77
N ILE A 64 17.20 13.41 10.50
CA ILE A 64 17.91 14.15 9.44
C ILE A 64 17.40 13.74 8.05
N PRO A 65 17.32 12.44 7.67
CA PRO A 65 16.73 12.04 6.39
C PRO A 65 15.32 12.59 6.16
N LEU A 66 14.46 12.57 7.17
CA LEU A 66 13.10 13.10 7.05
C LEU A 66 13.08 14.62 6.88
N LEU A 67 13.92 15.36 7.63
CA LEU A 67 14.03 16.82 7.46
C LEU A 67 14.57 17.20 6.08
N VAL A 68 15.56 16.47 5.56
CA VAL A 68 16.08 16.68 4.21
C VAL A 68 15.00 16.37 3.17
N PHE A 69 14.23 15.31 3.36
CA PHE A 69 13.12 14.95 2.46
C PHE A 69 12.00 16.00 2.48
N VAL A 70 11.55 16.45 3.67
CA VAL A 70 10.56 17.52 3.79
C VAL A 70 11.08 18.82 3.19
N GLY A 71 12.36 19.15 3.42
CA GLY A 71 13.01 20.31 2.84
C GLY A 71 13.06 20.26 1.31
N SER A 72 13.35 19.09 0.73
CA SER A 72 13.32 18.93 -0.74
C SER A 72 11.91 19.06 -1.30
N GLN A 73 10.89 18.51 -0.63
CA GLN A 73 9.49 18.71 -1.02
C GLN A 73 9.10 20.19 -0.92
N PHE A 74 9.52 20.89 0.14
CA PHE A 74 9.25 22.32 0.30
C PHE A 74 9.83 23.15 -0.85
N LEU A 75 11.10 22.91 -1.21
CA LEU A 75 11.74 23.59 -2.34
C LEU A 75 11.06 23.24 -3.67
N SER A 76 10.71 21.97 -3.88
CA SER A 76 9.96 21.53 -5.05
C SER A 76 8.60 22.21 -5.16
N THR A 77 7.87 22.38 -4.06
CA THR A 77 6.61 23.12 -4.02
C THR A 77 6.80 24.61 -4.29
N LEU A 78 7.86 25.23 -3.74
CA LEU A 78 8.14 26.66 -3.93
C LEU A 78 8.40 27.01 -5.40
N PHE A 79 9.19 26.18 -6.09
CA PHE A 79 9.55 26.35 -7.50
C PHE A 79 8.65 25.56 -8.46
N SER A 80 7.50 25.07 -7.99
CA SER A 80 6.56 24.27 -8.78
C SER A 80 5.90 25.08 -9.90
N ILE A 81 5.60 24.41 -11.01
CA ILE A 81 4.75 24.94 -12.08
C ILE A 81 3.29 25.16 -11.63
N ASP A 82 2.85 24.41 -10.60
CA ASP A 82 1.57 24.59 -9.93
C ASP A 82 1.73 24.34 -8.43
N GLN A 83 1.89 25.42 -7.69
CA GLN A 83 2.13 25.38 -6.24
C GLN A 83 0.96 24.76 -5.47
N ARG A 84 -0.28 24.90 -5.96
CA ARG A 84 -1.48 24.39 -5.28
C ARG A 84 -1.51 22.87 -5.31
N THR A 85 -1.27 22.27 -6.47
CA THR A 85 -1.16 20.83 -6.65
C THR A 85 0.07 20.29 -5.93
N SER A 86 1.19 20.99 -5.92
CA SER A 86 2.35 20.56 -5.12
C SER A 86 2.14 20.67 -3.62
N LEU A 87 1.27 21.55 -3.15
CA LEU A 87 0.92 21.65 -1.73
C LEU A 87 -0.07 20.55 -1.32
N LEU A 88 -1.14 20.37 -2.09
CA LEU A 88 -2.32 19.55 -1.73
C LEU A 88 -2.34 18.16 -2.35
N GLY A 89 -1.54 17.92 -3.38
CA GLY A 89 -1.56 16.71 -4.21
C GLY A 89 -2.49 16.81 -5.42
N TYR A 90 -2.26 15.93 -6.40
CA TYR A 90 -3.03 15.89 -7.65
C TYR A 90 -4.45 15.37 -7.44
N TYR A 91 -5.41 15.91 -8.21
CA TYR A 91 -6.80 15.45 -8.17
C TYR A 91 -6.91 13.95 -8.48
N GLY A 92 -7.66 13.20 -7.68
CA GLY A 92 -7.72 11.74 -7.78
C GLY A 92 -6.71 11.00 -6.89
N ARG A 93 -5.74 11.71 -6.31
CA ARG A 93 -4.81 11.16 -5.30
C ARG A 93 -4.81 11.97 -4.01
N PHE A 94 -4.79 13.31 -4.08
CA PHE A 94 -4.76 14.23 -2.92
C PHE A 94 -3.66 13.91 -1.88
N ASN A 95 -2.65 13.14 -2.29
CA ASN A 95 -1.55 12.63 -1.49
C ASN A 95 -0.27 12.75 -2.33
N GLY A 96 0.89 12.79 -1.68
CA GLY A 96 2.20 13.00 -2.30
C GLY A 96 2.63 14.47 -2.36
N GLY A 97 1.75 15.41 -2.01
CA GLY A 97 2.07 16.82 -1.87
C GLY A 97 2.84 17.14 -0.57
N LEU A 98 3.23 18.40 -0.43
CA LEU A 98 3.95 18.90 0.74
C LEU A 98 3.14 18.74 2.03
N LEU A 99 1.84 19.01 2.00
CA LEU A 99 0.99 18.93 3.20
C LEU A 99 0.91 17.50 3.74
N SER A 100 0.65 16.51 2.87
CA SER A 100 0.68 15.08 3.24
C SER A 100 2.04 14.68 3.81
N THR A 101 3.14 15.15 3.21
CA THR A 101 4.50 14.84 3.65
C THR A 101 4.81 15.42 5.03
N ILE A 102 4.38 16.65 5.31
CA ILE A 102 4.49 17.27 6.64
C ILE A 102 3.67 16.46 7.65
N CYS A 103 2.43 16.09 7.33
CA CYS A 103 1.60 15.30 8.23
C CYS A 103 2.21 13.94 8.56
N TYR A 104 2.73 13.21 7.57
CA TYR A 104 3.42 11.94 7.81
C TYR A 104 4.65 12.09 8.70
N SER A 105 5.42 13.18 8.53
CA SER A 105 6.60 13.47 9.35
C SER A 105 6.22 13.80 10.80
N LEU A 106 5.18 14.62 10.99
CA LEU A 106 4.65 14.95 12.31
C LEU A 106 4.09 13.70 13.02
N LEU A 107 3.34 12.86 12.30
CA LEU A 107 2.85 11.59 12.83
C LEU A 107 4.00 10.66 13.22
N TYR A 108 5.06 10.58 12.41
CA TYR A 108 6.26 9.83 12.75
C TYR A 108 6.90 10.31 14.06
N TRP A 109 7.21 11.61 14.18
CA TRP A 109 7.85 12.17 15.38
C TRP A 109 6.97 12.04 16.62
N ALA A 110 5.67 12.25 16.48
CA ALA A 110 4.70 12.04 17.56
C ALA A 110 4.66 10.57 17.97
N TYR A 111 4.73 9.63 17.01
CA TYR A 111 4.71 8.19 17.27
C TYR A 111 5.95 7.77 18.06
N VAL A 112 7.17 8.05 17.57
CA VAL A 112 8.42 7.64 18.24
C VAL A 112 8.61 8.27 19.62
N SER A 113 8.03 9.45 19.84
CA SER A 113 8.11 10.18 21.11
C SER A 113 7.08 9.74 22.16
N ASN A 114 5.98 9.10 21.75
CA ASN A 114 4.86 8.78 22.66
C ASN A 114 4.49 7.28 22.71
N MET A 115 5.00 6.47 21.78
CA MET A 115 4.72 5.03 21.71
C MET A 115 5.90 4.23 22.27
N ASP A 116 5.59 3.39 23.25
CA ASP A 116 6.51 2.36 23.76
C ASP A 116 6.26 1.02 23.08
N TYR A 117 7.07 0.02 23.40
CA TYR A 117 6.97 -1.32 22.83
C TYR A 117 5.57 -1.93 22.93
N LYS A 118 4.91 -1.86 24.10
CA LYS A 118 3.58 -2.45 24.31
C LYS A 118 2.51 -1.72 23.49
N LYS A 119 2.62 -0.39 23.41
CA LYS A 119 1.72 0.43 22.58
C LYS A 119 1.93 0.16 21.10
N THR A 120 3.18 0.03 20.64
CA THR A 120 3.48 -0.33 19.25
C THR A 120 2.95 -1.70 18.87
N LEU A 121 3.07 -2.72 19.73
CA LEU A 121 2.44 -4.01 19.49
C LEU A 121 0.91 -3.90 19.37
N SER A 122 0.29 -2.98 20.12
CA SER A 122 -1.13 -2.71 20.01
C SER A 122 -1.47 -2.03 18.68
N ALA A 123 -0.68 -1.04 18.26
CA ALA A 123 -0.84 -0.40 16.95
C ALA A 123 -0.77 -1.41 15.80
N ILE A 124 0.20 -2.33 15.81
CA ILE A 124 0.31 -3.42 14.83
C ILE A 124 -0.96 -4.28 14.82
N ARG A 125 -1.52 -4.62 16.00
CA ARG A 125 -2.79 -5.37 16.09
C ARG A 125 -3.95 -4.63 15.44
N TYR A 126 -4.10 -3.33 15.68
CA TYR A 126 -5.16 -2.53 15.05
C TYR A 126 -4.98 -2.43 13.53
N THR A 127 -3.75 -2.26 13.05
CA THR A 127 -3.44 -2.26 11.61
C THR A 127 -3.76 -3.61 10.96
N LEU A 128 -3.33 -4.72 11.57
CA LEU A 128 -3.61 -6.06 11.07
C LEU A 128 -5.10 -6.36 11.07
N PHE A 129 -5.83 -5.95 12.12
CA PHE A 129 -7.27 -6.12 12.19
C PHE A 129 -7.99 -5.36 11.07
N ALA A 130 -7.61 -4.11 10.81
CA ALA A 130 -8.15 -3.35 9.69
C ALA A 130 -7.80 -4.01 8.35
N ALA A 131 -6.56 -4.48 8.17
CA ALA A 131 -6.16 -5.19 6.96
C ALA A 131 -6.92 -6.51 6.76
N THR A 132 -7.29 -7.22 7.84
CA THR A 132 -8.18 -8.38 7.78
C THR A 132 -9.55 -8.00 7.22
N LEU A 133 -10.14 -6.90 7.68
CA LEU A 133 -11.43 -6.43 7.16
C LEU A 133 -11.33 -6.01 5.69
N VAL A 134 -10.26 -5.29 5.32
CA VAL A 134 -9.95 -4.95 3.90
C VAL A 134 -9.80 -6.20 3.04
N ALA A 135 -9.08 -7.21 3.53
CA ALA A 135 -8.84 -8.45 2.80
C ALA A 135 -10.12 -9.27 2.62
N ILE A 136 -10.95 -9.39 3.67
CA ILE A 136 -12.27 -10.01 3.60
C ILE A 136 -13.12 -9.30 2.53
N TYR A 137 -13.21 -7.97 2.58
CA TYR A 137 -13.98 -7.23 1.60
C TYR A 137 -13.45 -7.44 0.17
N GLY A 138 -12.13 -7.40 -0.04
CA GLY A 138 -11.53 -7.69 -1.35
C GLY A 138 -11.86 -9.09 -1.87
N ILE A 139 -11.88 -10.10 -1.00
CA ILE A 139 -12.31 -11.45 -1.38
C ILE A 139 -13.81 -11.48 -1.74
N LEU A 140 -14.66 -10.77 -0.99
CA LEU A 140 -16.08 -10.65 -1.32
C LEU A 140 -16.31 -9.93 -2.67
N GLN A 141 -15.48 -8.95 -3.02
CA GLN A 141 -15.50 -8.32 -4.36
C GLN A 141 -15.24 -9.33 -5.47
N ARG A 142 -14.30 -10.27 -5.27
CA ARG A 142 -14.06 -11.37 -6.22
C ARG A 142 -15.31 -12.23 -6.44
N PHE A 143 -16.18 -12.35 -5.45
CA PHE A 143 -17.46 -13.05 -5.55
C PHE A 143 -18.63 -12.16 -6.01
N GLY A 144 -18.36 -10.88 -6.34
CA GLY A 144 -19.31 -9.97 -6.97
C GLY A 144 -20.30 -9.32 -6.02
N ILE A 145 -19.98 -9.16 -4.73
CA ILE A 145 -20.85 -8.50 -3.74
C ILE A 145 -21.25 -7.07 -4.16
N ASP A 146 -20.38 -6.38 -4.89
CA ASP A 146 -20.50 -4.98 -5.29
C ASP A 146 -20.20 -4.78 -6.78
N LYS A 147 -20.34 -5.83 -7.60
CA LYS A 147 -20.06 -5.81 -9.05
C LYS A 147 -20.85 -4.74 -9.83
N ASN A 148 -22.03 -4.35 -9.32
CA ASN A 148 -22.90 -3.36 -9.94
C ASN A 148 -22.74 -1.96 -9.31
N VAL A 149 -21.86 -1.82 -8.31
CA VAL A 149 -21.62 -0.56 -7.60
C VAL A 149 -20.48 0.22 -8.25
N TRP A 150 -19.47 -0.49 -8.77
CA TRP A 150 -18.26 0.10 -9.36
C TRP A 150 -18.27 -0.04 -10.88
N GLU A 151 -17.77 0.99 -11.57
CA GLU A 151 -17.57 0.93 -13.03
C GLU A 151 -16.42 0.00 -13.42
N GLN A 152 -15.41 -0.12 -12.55
CA GLN A 152 -14.26 -0.99 -12.78
C GLN A 152 -14.64 -2.46 -12.57
N ASP A 153 -13.94 -3.35 -13.27
CA ASP A 153 -14.08 -4.80 -13.13
C ASP A 153 -13.44 -5.31 -11.82
N VAL A 154 -14.14 -5.07 -10.72
CA VAL A 154 -13.76 -5.49 -9.36
C VAL A 154 -13.75 -7.00 -9.18
N VAL A 155 -14.52 -7.73 -9.99
CA VAL A 155 -14.56 -9.19 -9.96
C VAL A 155 -13.24 -9.73 -10.47
N ASN A 156 -12.71 -9.22 -11.59
CA ASN A 156 -11.45 -9.70 -12.13
C ASN A 156 -10.21 -9.11 -11.48
N ARG A 157 -10.27 -7.88 -10.95
CA ARG A 157 -9.15 -7.23 -10.25
C ARG A 157 -9.66 -6.48 -9.03
N VAL A 158 -9.58 -7.14 -7.87
CA VAL A 158 -10.10 -6.58 -6.62
C VAL A 158 -9.25 -5.41 -6.15
N PHE A 159 -9.89 -4.39 -5.57
CA PHE A 159 -9.22 -3.25 -4.97
C PHE A 159 -9.67 -2.93 -3.54
N SER A 160 -10.70 -3.61 -3.05
CA SER A 160 -11.28 -3.45 -1.72
C SER A 160 -11.65 -1.98 -1.41
N THR A 161 -11.34 -1.49 -0.22
CA THR A 161 -11.56 -0.10 0.19
C THR A 161 -10.47 0.85 -0.30
N LEU A 162 -9.44 0.35 -1.00
CA LEU A 162 -8.28 1.12 -1.44
C LEU A 162 -8.48 1.73 -2.84
N GLY A 163 -9.53 1.37 -3.58
CA GLY A 163 -9.86 2.00 -4.87
C GLY A 163 -8.94 1.64 -6.05
N GLN A 164 -7.78 1.02 -5.80
CA GLN A 164 -6.86 0.59 -6.87
C GLN A 164 -6.15 -0.75 -6.53
N PRO A 165 -6.11 -1.75 -7.45
CA PRO A 165 -5.58 -3.08 -7.13
C PRO A 165 -4.11 -3.13 -6.72
N ASN A 166 -3.26 -2.26 -7.29
CA ASN A 166 -1.84 -2.20 -6.92
C ASN A 166 -1.63 -1.53 -5.56
N TRP A 167 -2.48 -0.57 -5.17
CA TRP A 167 -2.44 0.02 -3.83
C TRP A 167 -2.86 -1.00 -2.77
N LEU A 168 -3.92 -1.78 -3.03
CA LEU A 168 -4.28 -2.91 -2.19
C LEU A 168 -3.14 -3.93 -2.09
N ALA A 169 -2.52 -4.28 -3.21
CA ALA A 169 -1.38 -5.20 -3.22
C ALA A 169 -0.21 -4.67 -2.38
N ALA A 170 0.18 -3.41 -2.55
CA ALA A 170 1.26 -2.79 -1.78
C ALA A 170 0.97 -2.77 -0.27
N PHE A 171 -0.27 -2.44 0.10
CA PHE A 171 -0.73 -2.45 1.49
C PHE A 171 -0.66 -3.85 2.12
N ILE A 172 -1.16 -4.88 1.42
CA ILE A 172 -1.13 -6.27 1.89
C ILE A 172 0.30 -6.80 1.99
N VAL A 173 1.15 -6.54 0.99
CA VAL A 173 2.55 -6.97 0.98
C VAL A 173 3.34 -6.39 2.16
N ALA A 174 3.10 -5.12 2.50
CA ALA A 174 3.75 -4.49 3.65
C ALA A 174 3.37 -5.14 5.00
N LEU A 175 2.19 -5.76 5.08
CA LEU A 175 1.65 -6.35 6.33
C LEU A 175 1.80 -7.86 6.42
N LEU A 176 2.03 -8.56 5.30
CA LEU A 176 2.22 -10.01 5.27
C LEU A 176 3.34 -10.50 6.22
N PRO A 177 4.55 -9.91 6.24
CA PRO A 177 5.59 -10.30 7.21
C PRO A 177 5.16 -10.13 8.66
N LEU A 178 4.36 -9.10 8.97
CA LEU A 178 3.84 -8.88 10.32
C LEU A 178 2.80 -9.94 10.69
N ALA A 179 1.91 -10.32 9.75
CA ALA A 179 0.97 -11.42 9.95
C ALA A 179 1.69 -12.77 10.19
N MET A 180 2.73 -13.06 9.40
CA MET A 180 3.56 -14.25 9.55
C MET A 180 4.33 -14.27 10.88
N SER A 181 4.79 -13.11 11.36
CA SER A 181 5.58 -13.04 12.60
C SER A 181 4.86 -13.58 13.84
N TYR A 182 3.52 -13.63 13.83
CA TYR A 182 2.75 -14.21 14.94
C TYR A 182 3.00 -15.71 15.11
N SER A 183 3.29 -16.46 14.04
CA SER A 183 3.64 -17.87 14.16
C SER A 183 5.03 -18.09 14.79
N ILE A 184 5.92 -17.10 14.69
CA ILE A 184 7.30 -17.18 15.22
C ILE A 184 7.30 -17.06 16.74
N PHE A 185 6.46 -16.18 17.28
CA PHE A 185 6.43 -15.88 18.72
C PHE A 185 5.48 -16.78 19.53
N ASN A 186 4.74 -17.67 18.89
CA ASN A 186 3.73 -18.51 19.56
C ASN A 186 3.86 -19.98 19.13
N LYS A 187 3.64 -20.90 20.06
CA LYS A 187 3.73 -22.35 19.79
C LYS A 187 2.62 -22.78 18.83
N PHE A 188 2.85 -23.88 18.11
CA PHE A 188 1.89 -24.46 17.17
C PHE A 188 0.50 -24.73 17.78
N SER A 189 0.43 -25.07 19.07
CA SER A 189 -0.83 -25.30 19.80
C SER A 189 -1.55 -24.02 20.24
N ASP A 190 -0.93 -22.85 20.09
CA ASP A 190 -1.53 -21.57 20.46
C ASP A 190 -2.49 -21.09 19.35
N SER A 191 -3.67 -20.64 19.75
CA SER A 191 -4.62 -19.93 18.88
C SER A 191 -3.97 -18.85 18.01
N LYS A 192 -2.94 -18.15 18.52
CA LYS A 192 -2.21 -17.10 17.78
C LYS A 192 -1.41 -17.64 16.60
N PHE A 193 -0.92 -18.88 16.68
CA PHE A 193 -0.28 -19.54 15.55
C PHE A 193 -1.31 -19.76 14.44
N LEU A 194 -2.49 -20.30 14.78
CA LEU A 194 -3.58 -20.49 13.81
C LEU A 194 -4.05 -19.16 13.22
N ILE A 195 -4.19 -18.11 14.03
CA ILE A 195 -4.53 -16.76 13.56
C ILE A 195 -3.49 -16.26 12.56
N SER A 196 -2.20 -16.50 12.78
CA SER A 196 -1.14 -16.18 11.81
C SER A 196 -1.36 -16.86 10.47
N ILE A 197 -1.64 -18.17 10.47
CA ILE A 197 -1.89 -18.94 9.24
C ILE A 197 -3.12 -18.41 8.50
N ILE A 198 -4.22 -18.15 9.23
CA ILE A 198 -5.47 -17.64 8.64
C ILE A 198 -5.26 -16.24 8.03
N MET A 199 -4.59 -15.33 8.75
CA MET A 199 -4.29 -13.99 8.23
C MET A 199 -3.38 -14.06 7.00
N SER A 200 -2.31 -14.87 7.05
CA SER A 200 -1.41 -15.08 5.90
C SER A 200 -2.18 -15.61 4.69
N ALA A 201 -3.05 -16.61 4.87
CA ALA A 201 -3.88 -17.14 3.79
C ALA A 201 -4.78 -16.06 3.20
N LEU A 202 -5.52 -15.36 4.05
CA LEU A 202 -6.45 -14.30 3.65
C LEU A 202 -5.75 -13.17 2.87
N PHE A 203 -4.63 -12.69 3.40
CA PHE A 203 -3.82 -11.64 2.80
C PHE A 203 -3.24 -12.09 1.46
N PHE A 204 -2.66 -13.28 1.41
CA PHE A 204 -2.06 -13.78 0.18
C PHE A 204 -3.11 -14.11 -0.90
N THR A 205 -4.28 -14.66 -0.53
CA THR A 205 -5.42 -14.81 -1.45
C THR A 205 -5.87 -13.47 -2.00
N THR A 206 -5.99 -12.44 -1.14
CA THR A 206 -6.33 -11.07 -1.57
C THR A 206 -5.29 -10.55 -2.56
N LEU A 207 -3.99 -10.75 -2.27
CA LEU A 207 -2.90 -10.36 -3.16
C LEU A 207 -3.02 -11.02 -4.54
N LEU A 208 -3.33 -12.32 -4.62
CA LEU A 208 -3.54 -13.02 -5.89
C LEU A 208 -4.73 -12.42 -6.66
N PHE A 209 -5.83 -12.10 -5.97
CA PHE A 209 -7.02 -11.51 -6.60
C PHE A 209 -6.81 -10.07 -7.11
N THR A 210 -5.82 -9.33 -6.60
CA THR A 210 -5.47 -8.02 -7.19
C THR A 210 -4.94 -8.12 -8.62
N LYS A 211 -4.44 -9.31 -9.00
CA LYS A 211 -3.65 -9.58 -10.21
C LYS A 211 -2.48 -8.61 -10.41
N SER A 212 -1.96 -8.01 -9.33
CA SER A 212 -0.86 -7.06 -9.40
C SER A 212 0.48 -7.77 -9.58
N ARG A 213 1.06 -7.68 -10.79
CA ARG A 213 2.40 -8.23 -11.09
C ARG A 213 3.47 -7.65 -10.16
N SER A 214 3.48 -6.33 -9.96
CA SER A 214 4.41 -5.67 -9.04
C SER A 214 4.17 -6.03 -7.59
N GLY A 215 2.91 -6.27 -7.19
CA GLY A 215 2.57 -6.77 -5.86
C GLY A 215 3.19 -8.14 -5.57
N LEU A 216 3.08 -9.08 -6.51
CA LEU A 216 3.66 -10.42 -6.35
C LEU A 216 5.19 -10.39 -6.33
N LEU A 217 5.83 -9.57 -7.16
CA LEU A 217 7.28 -9.38 -7.11
C LEU A 217 7.71 -8.74 -5.78
N GLY A 218 6.97 -7.74 -5.30
CA GLY A 218 7.19 -7.12 -3.99
C GLY A 218 7.06 -8.12 -2.85
N PHE A 219 6.07 -9.03 -2.92
CA PHE A 219 5.91 -10.13 -1.97
C PHE A 219 7.12 -11.06 -1.97
N ILE A 220 7.58 -11.52 -3.13
CA ILE A 220 8.75 -12.40 -3.22
C ILE A 220 9.96 -11.76 -2.55
N VAL A 221 10.22 -10.49 -2.83
CA VAL A 221 11.34 -9.76 -2.20
C VAL A 221 11.14 -9.65 -0.69
N ALA A 222 9.93 -9.29 -0.23
CA ALA A 222 9.63 -9.17 1.20
C ALA A 222 9.76 -10.51 1.94
N ASP A 223 9.27 -11.60 1.35
CA ASP A 223 9.32 -12.95 1.91
C ASP A 223 10.76 -13.47 1.98
N VAL A 224 11.54 -13.29 0.90
CA VAL A 224 12.97 -13.65 0.86
C VAL A 224 13.77 -12.87 1.89
N ILE A 225 13.53 -11.56 2.05
CA ILE A 225 14.24 -10.76 3.06
C ILE A 225 13.82 -11.22 4.47
N PHE A 226 12.53 -11.37 4.72
CA PHE A 226 11.99 -11.75 6.03
C PHE A 226 12.54 -13.11 6.49
N TRP A 227 12.38 -14.15 5.67
CA TRP A 227 12.89 -15.48 6.01
C TRP A 227 14.40 -15.59 5.86
N GLY A 228 15.01 -14.88 4.92
CA GLY A 228 16.47 -14.84 4.77
C GLY A 228 17.15 -14.36 6.05
N VAL A 229 16.71 -13.22 6.60
CA VAL A 229 17.27 -12.70 7.87
C VAL A 229 17.06 -13.68 9.02
N LEU A 230 15.89 -14.30 9.13
CA LEU A 230 15.56 -15.22 10.22
C LEU A 230 16.31 -16.55 10.10
N LEU A 231 16.31 -17.18 8.94
CA LEU A 231 16.90 -18.50 8.73
C LEU A 231 18.43 -18.46 8.66
N LEU A 232 19.05 -17.34 8.27
CA LEU A 232 20.50 -17.18 8.35
C LEU A 232 21.02 -17.29 9.79
N LYS A 233 20.24 -16.83 10.77
CA LYS A 233 20.64 -16.79 12.19
C LYS A 233 19.98 -17.87 13.05
N TYR A 234 18.77 -18.28 12.71
CA TYR A 234 17.89 -19.12 13.54
C TYR A 234 17.20 -20.21 12.72
N LYS A 235 17.98 -20.89 11.85
CA LYS A 235 17.45 -21.90 10.92
C LYS A 235 16.66 -23.00 11.63
N LYS A 236 17.21 -23.59 12.70
CA LYS A 236 16.62 -24.75 13.36
C LYS A 236 15.31 -24.39 14.07
N GLU A 237 15.22 -23.15 14.53
CA GLU A 237 14.09 -22.61 15.27
C GLU A 237 12.91 -22.30 14.35
N PHE A 238 13.15 -21.78 13.14
CA PHE A 238 12.09 -21.21 12.29
C PHE A 238 11.87 -21.91 10.94
N LEU A 239 12.59 -23.01 10.66
CA LEU A 239 12.41 -23.76 9.40
C LEU A 239 11.00 -24.32 9.25
N LYS A 240 10.35 -24.72 10.35
CA LYS A 240 8.98 -25.26 10.34
C LYS A 240 7.99 -24.20 9.88
N GLU A 241 8.03 -23.01 10.48
CA GLU A 241 7.15 -21.88 10.16
C GLU A 241 7.35 -21.43 8.72
N PHE A 242 8.61 -21.36 8.26
CA PHE A 242 8.95 -21.09 6.87
C PHE A 242 8.26 -22.07 5.91
N ILE A 243 8.43 -23.38 6.15
CA ILE A 243 7.84 -24.43 5.31
C ILE A 243 6.31 -24.32 5.32
N ILE A 244 5.69 -24.09 6.48
CA ILE A 244 4.22 -24.01 6.59
C ILE A 244 3.68 -22.84 5.77
N HIS A 245 4.19 -21.62 5.96
CA HIS A 245 3.69 -20.44 5.23
C HIS A 245 3.97 -20.55 3.72
N ASN A 246 5.17 -20.97 3.32
CA ASN A 246 5.50 -21.07 1.90
C ASN A 246 4.76 -22.23 1.20
N SER A 247 4.50 -23.34 1.90
CA SER A 247 3.66 -24.41 1.37
C SER A 247 2.21 -23.94 1.19
N LEU A 248 1.68 -23.18 2.16
CA LEU A 248 0.36 -22.55 2.05
C LEU A 248 0.29 -21.63 0.82
N PHE A 249 1.27 -20.74 0.63
CA PHE A 249 1.29 -19.83 -0.52
C PHE A 249 1.40 -20.58 -1.85
N LEU A 250 2.23 -21.62 -1.90
CA LEU A 250 2.31 -22.48 -3.07
C LEU A 250 0.97 -23.15 -3.37
N ILE A 251 0.29 -23.73 -2.38
CA ILE A 251 -1.04 -24.33 -2.53
C ILE A 251 -2.04 -23.29 -3.05
N LEU A 252 -2.06 -22.08 -2.50
CA LEU A 252 -2.94 -21.01 -2.96
C LEU A 252 -2.64 -20.59 -4.41
N ILE A 253 -1.37 -20.49 -4.81
CA ILE A 253 -0.97 -20.23 -6.20
C ILE A 253 -1.49 -21.36 -7.11
N LEU A 254 -1.36 -22.62 -6.71
CA LEU A 254 -1.81 -23.76 -7.51
C LEU A 254 -3.34 -23.78 -7.68
N ILE A 255 -4.09 -23.41 -6.64
CA ILE A 255 -5.56 -23.37 -6.65
C ILE A 255 -6.09 -22.16 -7.44
N ILE A 256 -5.52 -20.97 -7.23
CA ILE A 256 -6.06 -19.70 -7.75
C ILE A 256 -5.40 -19.28 -9.07
N GLY A 257 -4.14 -19.62 -9.27
CA GLY A 257 -3.31 -19.12 -10.36
C GLY A 257 -2.66 -17.77 -10.05
N THR A 258 -1.91 -17.25 -11.01
CA THR A 258 -1.25 -15.93 -10.93
C THR A 258 -1.54 -15.14 -12.21
N PRO A 259 -1.17 -13.85 -12.32
CA PRO A 259 -1.22 -13.12 -13.58
C PRO A 259 -0.42 -13.74 -14.73
N TRP A 260 0.45 -14.71 -14.44
CA TRP A 260 1.30 -15.41 -15.42
C TRP A 260 0.92 -16.88 -15.61
N THR A 261 0.11 -17.47 -14.72
CA THR A 261 -0.16 -18.91 -14.70
C THR A 261 -1.65 -19.19 -14.49
N THR A 262 -2.18 -20.16 -15.24
CA THR A 262 -3.55 -20.65 -15.02
C THR A 262 -3.63 -21.52 -13.76
N SER A 263 -4.76 -21.47 -13.07
CA SER A 263 -5.04 -22.35 -11.94
C SER A 263 -5.14 -23.81 -12.38
N ILE A 264 -4.82 -24.73 -11.48
CA ILE A 264 -5.04 -26.16 -11.71
C ILE A 264 -6.54 -26.45 -11.84
N VAL A 265 -7.38 -25.76 -11.05
CA VAL A 265 -8.85 -25.92 -11.06
C VAL A 265 -9.46 -25.40 -12.37
N GLY A 266 -8.90 -24.34 -12.96
CA GLY A 266 -9.36 -23.82 -14.26
C GLY A 266 -9.01 -24.71 -15.45
N LYS A 267 -8.04 -25.63 -15.30
CA LYS A 267 -7.72 -26.62 -16.34
C LYS A 267 -8.76 -27.74 -16.44
N SER A 268 -9.47 -28.06 -15.35
CA SER A 268 -10.48 -29.13 -15.36
C SER A 268 -11.84 -28.72 -15.94
N GLU A 269 -12.18 -27.42 -15.94
CA GLU A 269 -13.42 -26.93 -16.56
C GLU A 269 -13.26 -26.57 -18.06
N GLY A 270 -12.02 -26.61 -18.57
CA GLY A 270 -11.64 -26.17 -19.92
C GLY A 270 -11.64 -27.24 -21.01
N ALA A 271 -12.38 -28.34 -20.88
CA ALA A 271 -12.61 -29.26 -22.01
C ALA A 271 -13.80 -28.86 -22.91
N ARG A 272 -14.53 -27.77 -22.60
CA ARG A 272 -15.68 -27.29 -23.40
C ARG A 272 -15.87 -25.78 -23.49
N LEU A 273 -14.84 -24.99 -23.22
CA LEU A 273 -14.80 -23.60 -23.65
C LEU A 273 -13.54 -23.47 -24.51
N PRO A 274 -13.62 -22.99 -25.77
CA PRO A 274 -12.42 -22.63 -26.50
C PRO A 274 -11.64 -21.71 -25.57
N ALA A 275 -10.33 -21.94 -25.49
CA ALA A 275 -9.44 -21.06 -24.77
C ALA A 275 -9.76 -19.61 -25.17
N LEU A 276 -10.48 -18.90 -24.28
CA LEU A 276 -10.55 -17.45 -24.29
C LEU A 276 -9.17 -16.99 -23.85
N GLU A 277 -8.27 -17.00 -24.82
CA GLU A 277 -7.12 -16.10 -24.96
C GLU A 277 -6.39 -15.79 -23.64
N ALA A 278 -5.77 -16.83 -23.09
CA ALA A 278 -4.47 -16.59 -22.46
C ALA A 278 -3.46 -16.39 -23.61
N ALA A 279 -3.17 -15.11 -23.89
CA ALA A 279 -2.24 -14.56 -24.86
C ALA A 279 -2.87 -14.07 -26.19
N GLY A 280 -3.21 -12.78 -26.19
CA GLY A 280 -3.30 -11.96 -27.40
C GLY A 280 -4.67 -11.94 -28.05
N ASP A 281 -5.24 -10.75 -28.08
CA ASP A 281 -6.07 -10.24 -29.18
C ASP A 281 -7.56 -10.56 -29.19
N SER A 282 -8.29 -9.82 -28.34
CA SER A 282 -9.64 -9.36 -28.69
C SER A 282 -9.90 -7.94 -28.14
N GLY A 283 -9.16 -6.94 -28.65
CA GLY A 283 -9.42 -5.48 -28.61
C GLY A 283 -9.64 -4.80 -27.23
N GLN A 284 -8.94 -3.76 -26.79
CA GLN A 284 -8.14 -2.73 -27.44
C GLN A 284 -7.18 -2.16 -26.36
N GLY A 285 -5.91 -2.56 -26.33
CA GLY A 285 -4.96 -2.01 -25.37
C GLY A 285 -3.54 -2.52 -25.57
N THR A 286 -2.56 -1.64 -25.46
CA THR A 286 -1.14 -1.94 -25.46
C THR A 286 -0.73 -2.49 -24.08
N GLU A 287 0.17 -3.48 -24.08
CA GLU A 287 0.69 -4.06 -22.84
C GLU A 287 1.28 -2.98 -21.91
N SER A 288 0.87 -2.96 -20.64
CA SER A 288 1.22 -1.87 -19.72
C SER A 288 2.73 -1.63 -19.54
N GLY A 289 3.58 -2.62 -19.82
CA GLY A 289 5.02 -2.47 -19.81
C GLY A 289 5.50 -1.55 -20.94
N GLU A 290 4.98 -1.74 -22.16
CA GLU A 290 5.27 -0.89 -23.31
C GLU A 290 4.80 0.56 -23.10
N ILE A 291 3.60 0.75 -22.55
CA ILE A 291 3.10 2.10 -22.20
C ILE A 291 4.04 2.77 -21.21
N ARG A 292 4.45 2.06 -20.14
CA ARG A 292 5.38 2.61 -19.14
C ARG A 292 6.74 2.98 -19.75
N LYS A 293 7.29 2.17 -20.66
CA LYS A 293 8.54 2.53 -21.36
C LYS A 293 8.42 3.87 -22.07
N ILE A 294 7.28 4.15 -22.71
CA ILE A 294 7.03 5.44 -23.36
C ILE A 294 6.87 6.56 -22.33
N VAL A 295 6.10 6.33 -21.25
CA VAL A 295 5.94 7.31 -20.16
C VAL A 295 7.27 7.68 -19.52
N TRP A 296 8.16 6.72 -19.31
CA TRP A 296 9.51 6.95 -18.79
C TRP A 296 10.37 7.82 -19.70
N LYS A 297 10.21 7.73 -21.02
CA LYS A 297 10.89 8.66 -21.95
C LYS A 297 10.45 10.10 -21.70
N GLY A 298 9.14 10.35 -21.58
CA GLY A 298 8.63 11.69 -21.26
C GLY A 298 9.06 12.16 -19.88
N ALA A 299 9.07 11.28 -18.87
CA ALA A 299 9.56 11.59 -17.54
C ALA A 299 11.05 12.00 -17.53
N TYR A 300 11.87 11.35 -18.36
CA TYR A 300 13.28 11.71 -18.52
C TYR A 300 13.45 13.10 -19.16
N GLU A 301 12.65 13.44 -20.17
CA GLU A 301 12.64 14.78 -20.77
C GLU A 301 12.24 15.87 -19.76
N ILE A 302 11.22 15.60 -18.92
CA ILE A 302 10.83 16.50 -17.83
C ILE A 302 12.00 16.70 -16.85
N TRP A 303 12.68 15.63 -16.44
CA TRP A 303 13.82 15.73 -15.54
C TRP A 303 14.96 16.57 -16.12
N LYS A 304 15.27 16.40 -17.42
CA LYS A 304 16.27 17.25 -18.10
C LYS A 304 15.88 18.72 -18.11
N HIS A 305 14.59 19.02 -18.23
CA HIS A 305 14.09 20.40 -18.20
C HIS A 305 14.05 21.00 -16.78
N TYR A 306 13.78 20.20 -15.75
CA TYR A 306 13.71 20.62 -14.35
C TYR A 306 14.69 19.84 -13.44
N PRO A 307 16.02 19.98 -13.62
CA PRO A 307 17.00 19.05 -13.03
C PRO A 307 17.20 19.20 -11.52
N LEU A 308 16.91 20.37 -10.93
CA LEU A 308 17.18 20.66 -9.52
C LEU A 308 16.01 20.27 -8.62
N PHE A 309 14.84 20.91 -8.82
CA PHE A 309 13.69 20.78 -7.93
C PHE A 309 12.50 20.03 -8.57
N GLY A 310 12.67 19.53 -9.80
CA GLY A 310 11.58 18.96 -10.59
C GLY A 310 10.55 20.01 -11.01
N SER A 311 9.49 19.57 -11.69
CA SER A 311 8.36 20.46 -12.04
C SER A 311 7.46 20.82 -10.85
N GLY A 312 7.75 20.27 -9.67
CA GLY A 312 6.92 20.35 -8.47
C GLY A 312 6.30 19.01 -8.10
N ALA A 313 6.18 18.73 -6.80
CA ALA A 313 5.51 17.53 -6.29
C ALA A 313 4.11 17.36 -6.90
N GLU A 314 3.72 16.14 -7.26
CA GLU A 314 2.42 15.81 -7.84
C GLU A 314 2.02 16.56 -9.14
N THR A 315 2.94 17.29 -9.80
CA THR A 315 2.66 18.01 -11.05
C THR A 315 2.95 17.21 -12.33
N PHE A 316 3.33 15.94 -12.19
CA PHE A 316 3.72 15.10 -13.34
C PHE A 316 2.63 15.06 -14.42
N ALA A 317 1.36 14.98 -14.04
CA ALA A 317 0.25 14.98 -14.98
C ALA A 317 0.15 16.28 -15.81
N TYR A 318 0.64 17.41 -15.31
CA TYR A 318 0.65 18.68 -16.04
C TYR A 318 1.89 18.80 -16.91
N SER A 319 3.07 18.53 -16.34
CA SER A 319 4.33 18.66 -17.08
C SER A 319 4.44 17.63 -18.19
N TYR A 320 3.90 16.42 -18.00
CA TYR A 320 4.03 15.34 -18.98
C TYR A 320 3.45 15.69 -20.35
N TYR A 321 2.37 16.47 -20.45
CA TYR A 321 1.80 16.84 -21.75
C TYR A 321 2.77 17.64 -22.64
N ASN A 322 3.61 18.48 -22.04
CA ASN A 322 4.61 19.28 -22.78
C ASN A 322 5.78 18.43 -23.31
N PHE A 323 6.01 17.26 -22.71
CA PHE A 323 7.13 16.37 -23.03
C PHE A 323 6.67 14.98 -23.47
N ARG A 324 5.37 14.81 -23.77
CA ARG A 324 4.77 13.54 -24.14
C ARG A 324 5.35 13.07 -25.48
N PRO A 325 6.00 11.89 -25.53
CA PRO A 325 6.49 11.36 -26.80
C PRO A 325 5.32 11.10 -27.76
N ALA A 326 5.49 11.40 -29.05
CA ALA A 326 4.45 11.18 -30.06
C ALA A 326 3.96 9.72 -30.13
N GLN A 327 4.86 8.76 -29.82
CA GLN A 327 4.57 7.33 -29.72
C GLN A 327 3.45 7.02 -28.71
N HIS A 328 3.26 7.86 -27.68
CA HIS A 328 2.21 7.67 -26.69
C HIS A 328 0.80 7.90 -27.27
N ASN A 329 0.67 8.51 -28.46
CA ASN A 329 -0.62 8.65 -29.14
C ASN A 329 -1.03 7.37 -29.89
N LEU A 330 -0.13 6.40 -30.00
CA LEU A 330 -0.33 5.14 -30.74
C LEU A 330 -0.65 3.95 -29.82
N VAL A 331 -0.79 4.20 -28.51
CA VAL A 331 -1.04 3.17 -27.50
C VAL A 331 -2.24 3.58 -26.65
N SER A 332 -3.02 2.60 -26.20
CA SER A 332 -4.13 2.75 -25.25
C SER A 332 -3.99 1.73 -24.14
N GLU A 333 -4.48 2.00 -22.93
CA GLU A 333 -4.50 1.00 -21.83
C GLU A 333 -5.62 -0.03 -22.02
#